data_AF-A0AAE1UCS7-F1
#
_entry.id   AF-A0AAE1UCS7-F1
#
_cell.length_a   1.000
_cell.length_b   1.000
_cell.length_c   1.000
_cell.angle_alpha   90.00
_cell.angle_beta   90.00
_cell.angle_gamma   90.00
#
_symmetry.space_group_name_H-M   'P 1'
#
loop_
_entity.id
_entity.type
_entity.pdbx_description
1 polymer ?
#
loop_
_entity_poly.entity_id
_entity_poly.type
_entity_poly.pdbx_seq_one_letter_code
_entity_poly.pdbx_strand_id
1 'polypeptide(L)'
;MPCPLPWPPPSLLFRGVLESEVGVSLVETDPGRAVSWFRAGALLGDPAATFNLALCYHTGQGITQDLTMARELYEAASLAGHGWGSYNLAVMLSSGEGGPMDYKQAHRLLRLAAQRGVQQAQQALPLFNHNRQTQTQHSVDELKCTQSEAALAVSPSVNWLSSYSASHLSSIDESDICSVRDLSTQVSKVNGARLKVTASAGPLLSPLNQRSPLICVMDSPSLFKGVRDRYSGVTVFSEQEPLGAVEFEHVLQASLHQWREEKVRGVWFRVNLQHADWVPVLAKNGFVYHHAREQFVMMVRWLPINEPNNVPRYAHNVVGVGAFVVTDDNDLLVVRERFYKHPHWKLPGGYVELGENLGEAAVREVKEETGVEAQFVSLVAFRHVHGSAFNCSDLYFIVHLRPTTREITMCKTELAGCEWMKLEEYIKHPHVNETNKFFAERFMECQMNGVQVEATTIFHPSFNRDITVYSINSKIPGQQYNENGVKFCDQNCIKSEDKQSHGEPKL
;
A
#
# COMPACT_ATOMS: atom_id res chain seq x y z
N MET A 1 17.37 -37.53 -23.70
CA MET A 1 17.05 -36.32 -22.93
C MET A 1 16.14 -35.44 -23.78
N PRO A 2 15.14 -34.75 -23.22
CA PRO A 2 14.36 -33.77 -23.99
C PRO A 2 15.26 -32.59 -24.36
N CYS A 3 15.12 -32.04 -25.57
CA CYS A 3 15.80 -30.80 -25.92
C CYS A 3 15.27 -29.66 -25.02
N PRO A 4 16.14 -28.86 -24.37
CA PRO A 4 15.69 -27.67 -23.66
C PRO A 4 15.06 -26.70 -24.66
N LEU A 5 13.99 -26.01 -24.25
CA LEU A 5 13.45 -24.92 -25.05
C LEU A 5 14.47 -23.78 -25.14
N PRO A 6 14.59 -23.09 -26.29
CA PRO A 6 15.50 -21.97 -26.42
C PRO A 6 15.04 -20.83 -25.50
N TRP A 7 15.83 -20.58 -24.45
CA TRP A 7 15.71 -19.36 -23.65
C TRP A 7 15.97 -18.13 -24.53
N PRO A 8 15.24 -17.02 -24.34
CA PRO A 8 15.57 -15.76 -25.01
C PRO A 8 16.96 -15.29 -24.56
N PRO A 9 17.77 -14.66 -25.44
CA PRO A 9 19.07 -14.14 -25.04
C PRO A 9 18.88 -13.02 -24.00
N PRO A 10 19.72 -12.94 -22.94
CA PRO A 10 19.59 -11.91 -21.89
C PRO A 10 19.70 -10.45 -22.36
N SER A 11 20.06 -10.18 -23.62
CA SER A 11 20.38 -8.85 -24.15
C SER A 11 19.18 -7.89 -24.36
N LEU A 12 18.11 -8.03 -23.57
CA LEU A 12 17.01 -7.05 -23.42
C LEU A 12 16.90 -6.46 -22.00
N LEU A 13 17.77 -6.88 -21.07
CA LEU A 13 17.71 -6.57 -19.62
C LEU A 13 17.57 -5.09 -19.22
N PHE A 14 17.95 -4.13 -20.06
CA PHE A 14 17.85 -2.69 -19.78
C PHE A 14 17.26 -1.86 -20.94
N ARG A 15 16.23 -2.39 -21.61
CA ARG A 15 15.43 -1.61 -22.57
C ARG A 15 13.91 -1.81 -22.49
N GLY A 16 13.41 -2.14 -21.29
CA GLY A 16 12.00 -2.00 -20.95
C GLY A 16 11.69 -0.54 -20.58
N VAL A 17 11.16 0.23 -21.53
CA VAL A 17 10.79 1.64 -21.31
C VAL A 17 9.53 1.69 -20.44
N LEU A 18 9.61 2.39 -19.30
CA LEU A 18 8.41 2.88 -18.60
C LEU A 18 7.84 4.04 -19.40
N GLU A 19 6.99 3.70 -20.38
CA GLU A 19 6.39 4.65 -21.33
C GLU A 19 5.26 5.45 -20.66
N SER A 20 5.67 6.28 -19.70
CA SER A 20 4.89 7.31 -19.06
C SER A 20 4.91 8.59 -19.91
N GLU A 21 3.85 9.38 -19.84
CA GLU A 21 3.54 10.51 -20.74
C GLU A 21 4.54 11.69 -20.71
N VAL A 22 5.63 11.57 -19.93
CA VAL A 22 6.69 12.58 -19.76
C VAL A 22 7.98 12.31 -20.53
N GLY A 23 8.12 11.17 -21.21
CA GLY A 23 9.13 10.98 -22.27
C GLY A 23 10.60 10.96 -21.85
N VAL A 24 10.93 10.69 -20.57
CA VAL A 24 12.32 10.64 -20.08
C VAL A 24 12.80 9.18 -19.95
N SER A 25 13.66 8.75 -20.88
CA SER A 25 14.30 7.43 -20.84
C SER A 25 15.47 7.37 -19.84
N LEU A 26 15.18 7.31 -18.54
CA LEU A 26 16.19 7.00 -17.52
C LEU A 26 16.61 5.52 -17.61
N VAL A 27 17.76 5.28 -18.24
CA VAL A 27 18.45 3.99 -18.13
C VAL A 27 19.20 3.96 -16.80
N GLU A 28 18.53 3.46 -15.75
CA GLU A 28 19.22 3.05 -14.53
C GLU A 28 20.23 1.96 -14.89
N THR A 29 21.46 2.07 -14.39
CA THR A 29 22.56 1.15 -14.71
C THR A 29 23.04 0.35 -13.51
N ASP A 30 22.63 0.72 -12.29
CA ASP A 30 22.86 -0.11 -11.10
C ASP A 30 21.81 -1.24 -10.98
N PRO A 31 22.22 -2.52 -10.99
CA PRO A 31 21.28 -3.64 -10.86
C PRO A 31 20.51 -3.66 -9.53
N GLY A 32 21.12 -3.19 -8.42
CA GLY A 32 20.47 -3.17 -7.10
C GLY A 32 19.30 -2.19 -7.05
N ARG A 33 19.47 -0.99 -7.60
CA ARG A 33 18.41 0.00 -7.81
C ARG A 33 17.37 -0.49 -8.79
N ALA A 34 17.75 -1.12 -9.90
CA ALA A 34 16.78 -1.71 -10.82
C ALA A 34 15.83 -2.70 -10.11
N VAL A 35 16.38 -3.57 -9.25
CA VAL A 35 15.58 -4.47 -8.40
C VAL A 35 14.66 -3.70 -7.44
N SER A 36 15.09 -2.56 -6.85
CA SER A 36 14.21 -1.78 -5.97
C SER A 36 13.05 -1.12 -6.74
N TRP A 37 13.29 -0.63 -7.95
CA TRP A 37 12.22 -0.14 -8.85
C TRP A 37 11.26 -1.26 -9.27
N PHE A 38 11.76 -2.44 -9.65
CA PHE A 38 10.90 -3.57 -10.00
C PHE A 38 10.10 -4.11 -8.80
N ARG A 39 10.65 -4.09 -7.58
CA ARG A 39 9.91 -4.34 -6.33
C ARG A 39 8.79 -3.32 -6.13
N ALA A 40 9.05 -2.03 -6.31
CA ALA A 40 8.02 -1.00 -6.19
C ALA A 40 6.89 -1.16 -7.24
N GLY A 41 7.23 -1.44 -8.50
CA GLY A 41 6.24 -1.69 -9.55
C GLY A 41 5.42 -2.97 -9.32
N ALA A 42 6.05 -4.05 -8.84
CA ALA A 42 5.36 -5.28 -8.48
C ALA A 42 4.36 -5.07 -7.31
N LEU A 43 4.75 -4.30 -6.28
CA LEU A 43 3.86 -3.90 -5.19
C LEU A 43 2.69 -3.01 -5.65
N LEU A 44 2.86 -2.29 -6.75
CA LEU A 44 1.80 -1.50 -7.39
C LEU A 44 0.90 -2.33 -8.34
N GLY A 45 1.23 -3.60 -8.57
CA GLY A 45 0.48 -4.53 -9.42
C GLY A 45 0.85 -4.49 -10.91
N ASP A 46 1.97 -3.87 -11.29
CA ASP A 46 2.43 -3.84 -12.69
C ASP A 46 2.93 -5.24 -13.14
N PRO A 47 2.32 -5.87 -14.17
CA PRO A 47 2.76 -7.17 -14.67
C PRO A 47 4.17 -7.15 -15.28
N ALA A 48 4.61 -6.00 -15.82
CA ALA A 48 5.93 -5.86 -16.44
C ALA A 48 7.05 -5.76 -15.38
N ALA A 49 6.90 -4.88 -14.38
CA ALA A 49 7.79 -4.85 -13.21
C ALA A 49 7.81 -6.19 -12.45
N THR A 50 6.66 -6.84 -12.29
CA THR A 50 6.60 -8.18 -11.66
C THR A 50 7.41 -9.22 -12.45
N PHE A 51 7.30 -9.22 -13.78
CA PHE A 51 8.11 -10.08 -14.65
C PHE A 51 9.60 -9.75 -14.61
N ASN A 52 9.98 -8.47 -14.57
CA ASN A 52 11.38 -8.06 -14.47
C ASN A 52 11.98 -8.42 -13.10
N LEU A 53 11.21 -8.31 -12.02
CA LEU A 53 11.63 -8.78 -10.69
C LEU A 53 11.81 -10.31 -10.67
N ALA A 54 10.89 -11.05 -11.26
CA ALA A 54 11.02 -12.50 -11.44
C ALA A 54 12.29 -12.86 -12.22
N LEU A 55 12.62 -12.11 -13.27
CA LEU A 55 13.86 -12.28 -14.03
C LEU A 55 15.12 -11.98 -13.19
N CYS A 56 15.12 -10.93 -12.36
CA CYS A 56 16.22 -10.64 -11.43
C CYS A 56 16.46 -11.77 -10.42
N TYR A 57 15.40 -12.32 -9.80
CA TYR A 57 15.53 -13.50 -8.93
C TYR A 57 15.95 -14.76 -9.71
N HIS A 58 15.51 -14.92 -10.97
CA HIS A 58 15.90 -16.04 -11.82
C HIS A 58 17.39 -16.01 -12.21
N THR A 59 17.94 -14.82 -12.51
CA THR A 59 19.33 -14.67 -12.96
C THR A 59 20.33 -14.37 -11.85
N GLY A 60 19.86 -13.92 -10.68
CA GLY A 60 20.73 -13.38 -9.61
C GLY A 60 21.28 -11.99 -9.92
N GLN A 61 20.60 -11.21 -10.78
CA GLN A 61 21.07 -9.88 -11.18
C GLN A 61 20.52 -8.78 -10.27
N GLY A 62 21.42 -8.14 -9.52
CA GLY A 62 21.08 -7.10 -8.53
C GLY A 62 20.50 -7.62 -7.22
N ILE A 63 20.36 -8.95 -7.09
CA ILE A 63 19.79 -9.64 -5.95
C ILE A 63 20.31 -11.08 -5.92
N THR A 64 20.32 -11.72 -4.74
CA THR A 64 20.61 -13.15 -4.63
C THR A 64 19.63 -13.96 -5.48
N GLN A 65 20.13 -14.95 -6.23
CA GLN A 65 19.30 -15.83 -7.06
C GLN A 65 18.35 -16.67 -6.18
N ASP A 66 17.06 -16.70 -6.54
CA ASP A 66 16.05 -17.57 -5.94
C ASP A 66 15.07 -18.04 -7.03
N LEU A 67 15.21 -19.29 -7.44
CA LEU A 67 14.36 -19.89 -8.47
C LEU A 67 12.92 -20.14 -7.98
N THR A 68 12.69 -20.25 -6.67
CA THR A 68 11.36 -20.43 -6.07
C THR A 68 10.60 -19.11 -6.15
N MET A 69 11.20 -18.03 -5.65
CA MET A 69 10.66 -16.68 -5.72
C MET A 69 10.47 -16.21 -7.18
N ALA A 70 11.41 -16.54 -8.07
CA ALA A 70 11.25 -16.27 -9.51
C ALA A 70 10.03 -16.97 -10.11
N ARG A 71 9.78 -18.23 -9.74
CA ARG A 71 8.64 -19.03 -10.21
C ARG A 71 7.30 -18.47 -9.71
N GLU A 72 7.22 -18.11 -8.43
CA GLU A 72 6.06 -17.45 -7.83
C GLU A 72 5.74 -16.12 -8.51
N LEU A 73 6.76 -15.28 -8.76
CA LEU A 73 6.60 -13.99 -9.44
C LEU A 73 6.26 -14.14 -10.94
N TYR A 74 6.77 -15.16 -11.63
CA TYR A 74 6.30 -15.47 -12.99
C TYR A 74 4.85 -15.99 -13.00
N GLU A 75 4.38 -16.68 -11.96
CA GLU A 75 2.96 -17.04 -11.81
C GLU A 75 2.09 -15.82 -11.54
N ALA A 76 2.50 -14.91 -10.65
CA ALA A 76 1.84 -13.62 -10.45
C ALA A 76 1.75 -12.80 -11.76
N ALA A 77 2.86 -12.66 -12.50
CA ALA A 77 2.87 -11.96 -13.78
C ALA A 77 2.00 -12.66 -14.85
N SER A 78 2.00 -14.00 -14.89
CA SER A 78 1.17 -14.80 -15.80
C SER A 78 -0.34 -14.64 -15.52
N LEU A 79 -0.73 -14.65 -14.23
CA LEU A 79 -2.09 -14.38 -13.78
C LEU A 79 -2.52 -12.95 -14.14
N ALA A 80 -1.64 -11.98 -13.91
CA ALA A 80 -1.84 -10.57 -14.26
C ALA A 80 -1.77 -10.26 -15.78
N GLY A 81 -1.66 -11.28 -16.63
CA GLY A 81 -1.78 -11.15 -18.09
C GLY A 81 -0.48 -11.18 -18.88
N HIS A 82 0.69 -11.15 -18.24
CA HIS A 82 1.97 -10.97 -18.91
C HIS A 82 2.35 -12.20 -19.77
N GLY A 83 2.42 -12.00 -21.09
CA GLY A 83 2.72 -13.07 -22.05
C GLY A 83 4.09 -13.73 -21.80
N TRP A 84 5.13 -12.94 -21.55
CA TRP A 84 6.46 -13.46 -21.26
C TRP A 84 6.58 -14.13 -19.89
N GLY A 85 5.81 -13.68 -18.88
CA GLY A 85 5.70 -14.40 -17.59
C GLY A 85 5.05 -15.77 -17.77
N SER A 86 4.03 -15.83 -18.63
CA SER A 86 3.38 -17.09 -19.03
C SER A 86 4.35 -18.04 -19.74
N TYR A 87 5.25 -17.52 -20.57
CA TYR A 87 6.28 -18.32 -21.27
C TYR A 87 7.37 -18.83 -20.29
N ASN A 88 8.00 -17.94 -19.52
CA ASN A 88 9.08 -18.34 -18.61
C ASN A 88 8.61 -19.34 -17.54
N LEU A 89 7.40 -19.16 -16.99
CA LEU A 89 6.80 -20.13 -16.08
C LEU A 89 6.58 -21.49 -16.75
N ALA A 90 6.14 -21.51 -18.02
CA ALA A 90 5.99 -22.75 -18.77
C ALA A 90 7.33 -23.47 -18.99
N VAL A 91 8.43 -22.73 -19.17
CA VAL A 91 9.78 -23.32 -19.25
C VAL A 91 10.17 -23.91 -17.90
N MET A 92 10.12 -23.16 -16.79
CA MET A 92 10.52 -23.63 -15.45
C MET A 92 9.69 -24.84 -14.98
N LEU A 93 8.38 -24.86 -15.26
CA LEU A 93 7.51 -26.02 -14.99
C LEU A 93 7.84 -27.25 -15.83
N SER A 94 8.49 -27.08 -16.99
CA SER A 94 8.87 -28.17 -17.90
C SER A 94 10.28 -28.72 -17.65
N SER A 95 11.13 -27.98 -16.93
CA SER A 95 12.46 -28.41 -16.47
C SER A 95 12.47 -28.85 -14.99
N GLY A 96 11.54 -28.36 -14.16
CA GLY A 96 11.56 -28.57 -12.71
C GLY A 96 12.38 -27.53 -11.95
N GLU A 97 12.59 -26.34 -12.53
CA GLU A 97 13.23 -25.22 -11.86
C GLU A 97 12.28 -24.57 -10.84
N GLY A 98 12.82 -24.18 -9.68
CA GLY A 98 12.06 -23.51 -8.61
C GLY A 98 10.98 -24.37 -7.93
N GLY A 99 10.90 -25.67 -8.21
CA GLY A 99 9.88 -26.57 -7.65
C GLY A 99 9.53 -27.74 -8.57
N PRO A 100 8.52 -28.56 -8.21
CA PRO A 100 8.18 -29.77 -8.96
C PRO A 100 7.77 -29.48 -10.41
N MET A 101 8.02 -30.45 -11.29
CA MET A 101 7.74 -30.40 -12.72
C MET A 101 6.25 -30.67 -13.03
N ASP A 102 5.60 -29.84 -13.85
CA ASP A 102 4.25 -30.10 -14.38
C ASP A 102 4.14 -29.72 -15.87
N TYR A 103 4.36 -30.70 -16.74
CA TYR A 103 4.15 -30.59 -18.19
C TYR A 103 2.70 -30.24 -18.59
N LYS A 104 1.70 -30.54 -17.77
CA LYS A 104 0.27 -30.25 -18.02
C LYS A 104 -0.09 -28.81 -17.68
N GLN A 105 0.51 -28.20 -16.66
CA GLN A 105 0.43 -26.75 -16.41
C GLN A 105 1.28 -25.98 -17.43
N ALA A 106 2.53 -26.39 -17.66
CA ALA A 106 3.42 -25.80 -18.66
C ALA A 106 2.78 -25.75 -20.06
N HIS A 107 2.18 -26.84 -20.56
CA HIS A 107 1.53 -26.83 -21.88
C HIS A 107 0.32 -25.88 -21.94
N ARG A 108 -0.42 -25.69 -20.83
CA ARG A 108 -1.53 -24.71 -20.79
C ARG A 108 -0.99 -23.28 -20.86
N LEU A 109 0.03 -22.96 -20.07
CA LEU A 109 0.70 -21.66 -20.04
C LEU A 109 1.39 -21.32 -21.37
N LEU A 110 1.99 -22.31 -22.04
CA LEU A 110 2.62 -22.12 -23.35
C LEU A 110 1.60 -21.75 -24.44
N ARG A 111 0.40 -22.36 -24.43
CA ARG A 111 -0.71 -21.92 -25.30
C ARG A 111 -1.20 -20.51 -24.95
N LEU A 112 -1.28 -20.19 -23.67
CA LEU A 112 -1.70 -18.87 -23.21
C LEU A 112 -0.70 -17.77 -23.62
N ALA A 113 0.60 -18.03 -23.52
CA ALA A 113 1.66 -17.16 -24.03
C ALA A 113 1.57 -16.97 -25.55
N ALA A 114 1.32 -18.04 -26.30
CA ALA A 114 1.15 -18.02 -27.75
C ALA A 114 -0.09 -17.22 -28.20
N GLN A 115 -1.20 -17.31 -27.46
CA GLN A 115 -2.40 -16.48 -27.63
C GLN A 115 -2.15 -15.01 -27.28
N ARG A 116 -1.29 -14.74 -26.28
CA ARG A 116 -0.80 -13.41 -25.89
C ARG A 116 0.33 -12.88 -26.79
N GLY A 117 0.49 -13.43 -28.00
CA GLY A 117 1.41 -12.91 -29.03
C GLY A 117 2.88 -13.29 -28.90
N VAL A 118 3.28 -14.11 -27.91
CA VAL A 118 4.69 -14.51 -27.74
C VAL A 118 5.08 -15.51 -28.84
N GLN A 119 5.89 -15.05 -29.81
CA GLN A 119 6.31 -15.87 -30.96
C GLN A 119 7.12 -17.10 -30.55
N GLN A 120 7.95 -16.98 -29.51
CA GLN A 120 8.74 -18.07 -28.93
C GLN A 120 7.84 -19.18 -28.37
N ALA A 121 6.68 -18.82 -27.81
CA ALA A 121 5.68 -19.79 -27.37
C ALA A 121 5.01 -20.52 -28.55
N GLN A 122 4.70 -19.79 -29.63
CA GLN A 122 4.17 -20.36 -30.87
C GLN A 122 5.16 -21.36 -31.51
N GLN A 123 6.46 -21.03 -31.50
CA GLN A 123 7.55 -21.89 -32.00
C GLN A 123 7.83 -23.09 -31.08
N ALA A 124 7.65 -22.95 -29.76
CA ALA A 124 7.85 -24.02 -28.78
C ALA A 124 6.72 -25.06 -28.75
N LEU A 125 5.48 -24.68 -29.08
CA LEU A 125 4.31 -25.56 -28.98
C LEU A 125 4.42 -26.89 -29.77
N PRO A 126 4.92 -26.93 -31.02
CA PRO A 126 5.13 -28.20 -31.74
C PRO A 126 6.09 -29.14 -31.01
N LEU A 127 7.23 -28.62 -30.51
CA LEU A 127 8.21 -29.38 -29.75
C LEU A 127 7.61 -29.92 -28.44
N PHE A 128 6.82 -29.10 -27.76
CA PHE A 128 6.15 -29.48 -26.51
C PHE A 128 5.12 -30.59 -26.74
N ASN A 129 4.37 -30.56 -27.85
CA ASN A 129 3.44 -31.62 -28.20
C ASN A 129 4.15 -32.95 -28.49
N HIS A 130 5.29 -32.91 -29.19
CA HIS A 130 6.08 -34.11 -29.49
C HIS A 130 6.71 -34.73 -28.23
N ASN A 131 7.33 -33.90 -27.37
CA ASN A 131 7.86 -34.35 -26.08
C ASN A 131 6.75 -34.94 -25.18
N ARG A 132 5.56 -34.34 -25.17
CA ARG A 132 4.40 -34.89 -24.44
C ARG A 132 3.96 -36.25 -24.97
N GLN A 133 3.95 -36.46 -26.30
CA GLN A 133 3.62 -37.75 -26.90
C GLN A 133 4.60 -38.84 -26.46
N THR A 134 5.92 -38.57 -26.54
CA THR A 134 6.95 -39.54 -26.12
C THR A 134 6.87 -39.88 -24.62
N GLN A 135 6.53 -38.92 -23.75
CA GLN A 135 6.31 -39.18 -22.33
C GLN A 135 5.04 -40.00 -22.05
N THR A 136 3.94 -39.76 -22.78
CA THR A 136 2.75 -40.64 -22.68
C THR A 136 2.97 -42.03 -23.28
N GLN A 137 3.96 -42.19 -24.16
CA GLN A 137 4.37 -43.50 -24.68
C GLN A 137 5.23 -44.30 -23.68
N HIS A 138 5.92 -43.61 -22.76
CA HIS A 138 6.74 -44.20 -21.70
C HIS A 138 6.00 -44.37 -20.35
N SER A 139 4.69 -44.13 -20.30
CA SER A 139 3.86 -44.40 -19.11
C SER A 139 3.10 -45.72 -19.18
N VAL A 140 3.64 -46.71 -19.90
CA VAL A 140 3.19 -48.11 -19.89
C VAL A 140 4.43 -48.98 -19.75
N ASP A 141 4.43 -49.79 -18.69
CA ASP A 141 5.40 -50.83 -18.29
C ASP A 141 6.83 -50.45 -17.84
N GLU A 142 7.26 -51.24 -16.84
CA GLU A 142 8.60 -51.46 -16.28
C GLU A 142 9.26 -50.45 -15.33
N LEU A 143 10.24 -50.99 -14.56
CA LEU A 143 10.62 -50.56 -13.21
C LEU A 143 12.04 -51.10 -12.90
N LYS A 144 12.97 -50.22 -12.45
CA LYS A 144 14.29 -50.44 -11.77
C LYS A 144 15.51 -49.80 -12.48
N CYS A 145 16.43 -49.26 -11.66
CA CYS A 145 17.88 -49.06 -11.91
C CYS A 145 18.29 -48.04 -13.03
N THR A 146 19.43 -47.34 -13.01
CA THR A 146 20.52 -47.18 -12.01
C THR A 146 21.16 -45.77 -12.11
N GLN A 147 22.27 -45.50 -11.40
CA GLN A 147 22.92 -44.19 -11.26
C GLN A 147 23.89 -43.80 -12.41
N SER A 148 24.37 -42.54 -12.35
CA SER A 148 25.74 -42.02 -12.65
C SER A 148 26.18 -41.53 -14.06
N GLU A 149 26.85 -40.36 -14.02
CA GLU A 149 27.99 -39.86 -14.83
C GLU A 149 27.84 -39.18 -16.22
N ALA A 150 28.95 -38.52 -16.64
CA ALA A 150 29.20 -37.60 -17.78
C ALA A 150 28.47 -36.23 -17.74
N ALA A 151 29.07 -35.03 -17.70
CA ALA A 151 30.44 -34.48 -17.80
C ALA A 151 31.03 -34.12 -19.21
N LEU A 152 31.52 -32.86 -19.32
CA LEU A 152 32.55 -32.27 -20.21
C LEU A 152 32.33 -32.03 -21.74
N ALA A 153 32.31 -30.74 -22.15
CA ALA A 153 32.95 -30.13 -23.36
C ALA A 153 32.66 -28.59 -23.44
N VAL A 154 33.62 -27.66 -23.22
CA VAL A 154 34.48 -26.95 -24.24
C VAL A 154 33.66 -26.14 -25.29
N SER A 155 33.50 -24.80 -25.28
CA SER A 155 34.41 -23.60 -25.25
C SER A 155 35.10 -23.28 -26.62
N PRO A 156 35.79 -22.13 -26.88
CA PRO A 156 35.90 -20.83 -26.15
C PRO A 156 35.94 -19.52 -27.02
N SER A 157 35.78 -18.34 -26.40
CA SER A 157 36.48 -17.07 -26.73
C SER A 157 36.31 -16.04 -25.57
N VAL A 158 37.31 -15.72 -24.72
CA VAL A 158 38.57 -14.96 -24.93
C VAL A 158 38.31 -13.49 -25.27
N ASN A 159 38.73 -12.47 -24.51
CA ASN A 159 39.29 -12.37 -23.14
C ASN A 159 39.27 -10.87 -22.70
N TRP A 160 39.40 -10.57 -21.39
CA TRP A 160 40.53 -9.78 -20.83
C TRP A 160 40.37 -9.50 -19.30
N LEU A 161 41.53 -9.54 -18.64
CA LEU A 161 41.90 -9.23 -17.24
C LEU A 161 41.36 -7.87 -16.73
N SER A 162 41.28 -7.54 -15.42
CA SER A 162 41.39 -8.24 -14.12
C SER A 162 41.09 -7.19 -12.99
N SER A 163 41.37 -7.28 -11.67
CA SER A 163 42.11 -8.19 -10.75
C SER A 163 41.71 -7.90 -9.27
N TYR A 164 42.15 -8.74 -8.32
CA TYR A 164 42.00 -8.63 -6.85
C TYR A 164 40.54 -8.66 -6.30
N SER A 165 40.26 -8.97 -5.02
CA SER A 165 40.81 -9.97 -4.07
C SER A 165 39.94 -9.96 -2.80
N ALA A 166 39.96 -11.05 -1.99
CA ALA A 166 39.93 -11.07 -0.51
C ALA A 166 39.02 -10.08 0.29
N SER A 167 38.31 -10.47 1.37
CA SER A 167 38.20 -11.74 2.08
C SER A 167 37.32 -11.55 3.33
N HIS A 168 36.68 -12.62 3.82
CA HIS A 168 36.25 -12.79 5.23
C HIS A 168 35.08 -11.85 5.69
N LEU A 169 34.26 -12.18 6.69
CA LEU A 169 34.12 -13.40 7.50
C LEU A 169 32.64 -13.60 7.94
N SER A 170 32.40 -14.69 8.65
CA SER A 170 31.20 -14.99 9.46
C SER A 170 30.90 -13.90 10.52
N SER A 171 29.79 -13.84 11.27
CA SER A 171 28.61 -14.71 11.49
C SER A 171 27.61 -13.96 12.41
N ILE A 172 26.33 -14.36 12.39
CA ILE A 172 25.30 -14.37 13.48
C ILE A 172 24.03 -14.87 12.74
N ASP A 173 23.56 -16.11 12.88
CA ASP A 173 23.01 -16.81 14.06
C ASP A 173 21.55 -16.38 14.35
N GLU A 174 20.60 -17.19 13.85
CA GLU A 174 19.16 -17.03 14.03
C GLU A 174 18.64 -18.14 14.97
N SER A 175 18.22 -17.75 16.18
CA SER A 175 17.46 -18.61 17.09
C SER A 175 15.94 -18.37 16.96
N ASP A 176 15.16 -19.37 17.34
CA ASP A 176 13.70 -19.31 17.55
C ASP A 176 12.77 -19.18 16.32
N ILE A 177 12.85 -20.16 15.40
CA ILE A 177 11.64 -20.66 14.71
C ILE A 177 11.29 -22.04 15.26
N CYS A 178 10.21 -22.13 16.02
CA CYS A 178 9.73 -23.38 16.62
C CYS A 178 9.03 -24.26 15.57
N SER A 179 9.31 -25.57 15.58
CA SER A 179 8.92 -26.49 14.53
C SER A 179 7.45 -26.89 14.58
N VAL A 180 6.75 -26.80 13.43
CA VAL A 180 5.55 -27.58 13.15
C VAL A 180 5.87 -28.61 12.08
N ARG A 181 5.87 -29.90 12.44
CA ARG A 181 5.91 -31.03 11.51
C ARG A 181 4.69 -31.92 11.72
N ASP A 182 4.21 -32.43 10.60
CA ASP A 182 3.49 -33.70 10.39
C ASP A 182 2.70 -34.31 11.55
N LEU A 183 1.39 -34.40 11.37
CA LEU A 183 0.64 -35.58 11.81
C LEU A 183 -0.54 -35.87 10.86
N SER A 184 -0.28 -36.70 9.85
CA SER A 184 -1.32 -37.23 8.95
C SER A 184 -1.67 -38.68 9.30
N THR A 185 -2.95 -39.01 9.24
CA THR A 185 -3.53 -40.37 9.20
C THR A 185 -3.03 -41.41 10.23
N GLN A 186 -3.87 -41.69 11.24
CA GLN A 186 -4.05 -43.08 11.71
C GLN A 186 -5.54 -43.44 11.76
N VAL A 187 -5.94 -44.43 10.94
CA VAL A 187 -7.28 -45.03 10.99
C VAL A 187 -7.28 -46.12 12.06
N SER A 188 -8.09 -45.94 13.11
CA SER A 188 -8.27 -46.94 14.18
C SER A 188 -9.68 -47.51 14.20
N LYS A 189 -9.78 -48.84 14.29
CA LYS A 189 -11.04 -49.57 14.43
C LYS A 189 -11.59 -49.42 15.86
N VAL A 190 -12.90 -49.26 16.00
CA VAL A 190 -13.60 -49.50 17.28
C VAL A 190 -14.71 -50.54 17.04
N ASN A 191 -14.67 -51.64 17.79
CA ASN A 191 -15.67 -52.69 17.74
C ASN A 191 -16.75 -52.50 18.81
N GLY A 192 -18.00 -52.73 18.41
CA GLY A 192 -19.04 -53.37 19.24
C GLY A 192 -19.38 -52.78 20.61
N ALA A 193 -20.34 -51.85 20.63
CA ALA A 193 -21.21 -51.61 21.80
C ALA A 193 -22.66 -51.98 21.45
N ARG A 194 -23.30 -52.83 22.25
CA ARG A 194 -24.58 -53.50 21.93
C ARG A 194 -25.72 -52.92 22.77
N LEU A 195 -26.40 -51.89 22.26
CA LEU A 195 -27.62 -51.37 22.88
C LEU A 195 -28.87 -52.14 22.43
N LYS A 196 -29.76 -52.45 23.38
CA LYS A 196 -30.98 -53.22 23.15
C LYS A 196 -32.08 -52.32 22.60
N VAL A 197 -32.72 -52.74 21.52
CA VAL A 197 -34.06 -52.27 21.15
C VAL A 197 -35.08 -53.02 22.01
N THR A 198 -35.96 -52.30 22.70
CA THR A 198 -37.19 -52.82 23.30
C THR A 198 -38.38 -52.13 22.66
N ALA A 199 -39.21 -52.88 21.95
CA ALA A 199 -40.34 -52.35 21.20
C ALA A 199 -41.68 -52.54 21.94
N SER A 200 -42.61 -51.62 21.72
CA SER A 200 -44.04 -51.77 22.05
C SER A 200 -44.88 -51.19 20.92
N ALA A 201 -45.71 -52.02 20.27
CA ALA A 201 -46.79 -51.57 19.40
C ALA A 201 -47.98 -51.07 20.25
N GLY A 202 -48.92 -50.24 19.78
CA GLY A 202 -49.18 -49.62 18.46
C GLY A 202 -50.43 -48.71 18.64
N PRO A 203 -51.38 -48.60 17.69
CA PRO A 203 -51.36 -48.96 16.26
C PRO A 203 -52.10 -47.94 15.32
N LEU A 204 -52.27 -48.32 14.04
CA LEU A 204 -53.30 -47.86 13.06
C LEU A 204 -53.26 -46.45 12.37
N LEU A 205 -52.77 -46.48 11.12
CA LEU A 205 -53.38 -45.98 9.86
C LEU A 205 -54.01 -44.57 9.72
N SER A 206 -53.51 -43.80 8.73
CA SER A 206 -54.30 -43.34 7.57
C SER A 206 -53.37 -43.03 6.36
N PRO A 207 -53.85 -43.01 5.09
CA PRO A 207 -52.97 -43.18 3.92
C PRO A 207 -52.50 -41.89 3.22
N LEU A 208 -51.49 -42.07 2.36
CA LEU A 208 -50.91 -41.09 1.43
C LEU A 208 -51.98 -40.37 0.59
N ASN A 209 -51.80 -39.06 0.39
CA ASN A 209 -52.44 -38.33 -0.70
C ASN A 209 -51.36 -37.65 -1.57
N GLN A 210 -51.34 -37.97 -2.86
CA GLN A 210 -50.38 -37.40 -3.80
C GLN A 210 -50.79 -35.96 -4.15
N ARG A 211 -49.87 -35.00 -3.97
CA ARG A 211 -50.01 -33.67 -4.56
C ARG A 211 -48.83 -33.39 -5.47
N SER A 212 -49.16 -32.96 -6.68
CA SER A 212 -48.22 -32.46 -7.68
C SER A 212 -47.33 -31.36 -7.10
N PRO A 213 -46.11 -31.14 -7.61
CA PRO A 213 -45.27 -30.04 -7.17
C PRO A 213 -46.02 -28.71 -7.35
N LEU A 214 -46.27 -28.03 -6.24
CA LEU A 214 -46.64 -26.63 -6.28
C LEU A 214 -45.50 -25.88 -6.96
N ILE A 215 -45.81 -25.13 -8.02
CA ILE A 215 -44.91 -24.08 -8.50
C ILE A 215 -44.90 -23.04 -7.39
N CYS A 216 -43.93 -23.16 -6.50
CA CYS A 216 -43.67 -22.13 -5.50
C CYS A 216 -43.21 -20.90 -6.29
N VAL A 217 -44.07 -19.88 -6.36
CA VAL A 217 -43.65 -18.56 -6.80
C VAL A 217 -42.56 -18.16 -5.81
N MET A 218 -41.31 -18.08 -6.30
CA MET A 218 -40.21 -17.65 -5.46
C MET A 218 -40.46 -16.18 -5.11
N ASP A 219 -40.59 -15.89 -3.81
CA ASP A 219 -40.46 -14.52 -3.33
C ASP A 219 -39.15 -13.93 -3.87
N SER A 220 -39.16 -12.64 -4.22
CA SER A 220 -38.01 -11.98 -4.80
C SER A 220 -36.77 -12.22 -3.92
N PRO A 221 -35.61 -12.59 -4.51
CA PRO A 221 -34.44 -12.98 -3.74
C PRO A 221 -34.06 -11.87 -2.77
N SER A 222 -33.80 -12.22 -1.51
CA SER A 222 -33.39 -11.25 -0.50
C SER A 222 -32.09 -10.56 -0.92
N LEU A 223 -32.07 -9.24 -0.77
CA LEU A 223 -30.97 -8.35 -1.18
C LEU A 223 -30.43 -7.60 0.04
N PHE A 224 -29.17 -7.16 -0.02
CA PHE A 224 -28.70 -6.14 0.91
C PHE A 224 -29.42 -4.81 0.64
N LYS A 225 -29.84 -4.12 1.71
CA LYS A 225 -30.49 -2.81 1.64
C LYS A 225 -29.48 -1.78 1.13
N GLY A 226 -28.36 -1.68 1.85
CA GLY A 226 -27.30 -0.71 1.63
C GLY A 226 -27.72 0.77 1.72
N VAL A 227 -26.73 1.65 1.67
CA VAL A 227 -26.91 3.11 1.57
C VAL A 227 -26.27 3.58 0.26
N ARG A 228 -27.03 4.28 -0.59
CA ARG A 228 -26.53 4.81 -1.87
C ARG A 228 -25.75 6.11 -1.67
N ASP A 229 -24.75 6.33 -2.51
CA ASP A 229 -24.00 7.60 -2.56
C ASP A 229 -24.22 8.37 -3.87
N ARG A 230 -23.75 9.63 -3.91
CA ARG A 230 -23.91 10.55 -5.05
C ARG A 230 -23.12 10.17 -6.31
N TYR A 231 -22.27 9.14 -6.26
CA TYR A 231 -21.44 8.65 -7.36
C TYR A 231 -21.94 7.30 -7.91
N SER A 232 -23.18 6.93 -7.57
CA SER A 232 -23.80 5.63 -7.89
C SER A 232 -23.10 4.44 -7.21
N GLY A 233 -22.45 4.64 -6.06
CA GLY A 233 -22.04 3.54 -5.20
C GLY A 233 -23.12 3.11 -4.21
N VAL A 234 -22.87 1.99 -3.53
CA VAL A 234 -23.70 1.46 -2.44
C VAL A 234 -22.80 0.92 -1.31
N THR A 235 -23.13 1.26 -0.06
CA THR A 235 -22.42 0.77 1.14
C THR A 235 -23.33 -0.11 1.99
N VAL A 236 -22.94 -1.37 2.18
CA VAL A 236 -23.61 -2.31 3.09
C VAL A 236 -22.92 -2.27 4.46
N PHE A 237 -23.72 -2.20 5.52
CA PHE A 237 -23.26 -2.23 6.90
C PHE A 237 -23.69 -3.57 7.51
N SER A 238 -22.73 -4.45 7.79
CA SER A 238 -23.02 -5.80 8.31
C SER A 238 -23.85 -5.78 9.61
N GLU A 239 -23.68 -4.76 10.45
CA GLU A 239 -24.44 -4.51 11.68
C GLU A 239 -25.94 -4.22 11.47
N GLN A 240 -26.40 -4.04 10.22
CA GLN A 240 -27.79 -3.68 9.86
C GLN A 240 -28.53 -4.80 9.10
N GLU A 241 -27.88 -5.96 8.90
CA GLU A 241 -28.31 -7.03 8.01
C GLU A 241 -28.25 -8.40 8.73
N PRO A 242 -29.38 -9.05 9.05
CA PRO A 242 -29.44 -10.19 9.96
C PRO A 242 -29.15 -11.53 9.26
N LEU A 243 -27.98 -11.67 8.64
CA LEU A 243 -27.64 -12.77 7.72
C LEU A 243 -26.46 -13.63 8.19
N GLY A 244 -26.60 -14.95 8.10
CA GLY A 244 -25.50 -15.90 8.31
C GLY A 244 -24.68 -16.18 7.04
N ALA A 245 -23.43 -16.62 7.19
CA ALA A 245 -22.47 -16.83 6.08
C ALA A 245 -23.00 -17.60 4.84
N VAL A 246 -23.87 -18.60 5.04
CA VAL A 246 -24.42 -19.41 3.94
C VAL A 246 -25.47 -18.64 3.14
N GLU A 247 -26.32 -17.87 3.82
CA GLU A 247 -27.31 -16.98 3.18
C GLU A 247 -26.60 -15.79 2.54
N PHE A 248 -25.56 -15.27 3.20
CA PHE A 248 -24.74 -14.15 2.74
C PHE A 248 -24.18 -14.37 1.33
N GLU A 249 -23.62 -15.54 0.99
CA GLU A 249 -23.11 -15.75 -0.38
C GLU A 249 -24.22 -15.73 -1.44
N HIS A 250 -25.42 -16.23 -1.11
CA HIS A 250 -26.57 -16.20 -2.02
C HIS A 250 -27.11 -14.76 -2.22
N VAL A 251 -27.35 -14.04 -1.11
CA VAL A 251 -27.75 -12.63 -1.10
C VAL A 251 -26.73 -11.76 -1.84
N LEU A 252 -25.44 -12.07 -1.73
CA LEU A 252 -24.36 -11.38 -2.43
C LEU A 252 -24.43 -11.58 -3.95
N GLN A 253 -24.70 -12.79 -4.46
CA GLN A 253 -24.88 -12.98 -5.91
C GLN A 253 -26.10 -12.25 -6.44
N ALA A 254 -27.25 -12.33 -5.74
CA ALA A 254 -28.48 -11.65 -6.14
C ALA A 254 -28.28 -10.13 -6.16
N SER A 255 -27.70 -9.56 -5.09
CA SER A 255 -27.41 -8.13 -5.00
C SER A 255 -26.41 -7.67 -6.07
N LEU A 256 -25.31 -8.42 -6.29
CA LEU A 256 -24.33 -8.12 -7.34
C LEU A 256 -24.90 -8.25 -8.76
N HIS A 257 -25.96 -9.03 -8.98
CA HIS A 257 -26.65 -9.08 -10.26
C HIS A 257 -27.48 -7.81 -10.47
N GLN A 258 -28.41 -7.50 -9.56
CA GLN A 258 -29.28 -6.33 -9.65
C GLN A 258 -28.47 -5.02 -9.67
N TRP A 259 -27.43 -4.89 -8.84
CA TRP A 259 -26.58 -3.70 -8.83
C TRP A 259 -25.87 -3.43 -10.17
N ARG A 260 -25.62 -4.44 -11.01
CA ARG A 260 -25.11 -4.22 -12.38
C ARG A 260 -26.19 -3.66 -13.31
N GLU A 261 -27.43 -4.14 -13.19
CA GLU A 261 -28.57 -3.65 -13.99
C GLU A 261 -28.93 -2.20 -13.62
N GLU A 262 -28.89 -1.89 -12.33
CA GLU A 262 -29.01 -0.53 -11.76
C GLU A 262 -27.81 0.38 -12.05
N LYS A 263 -26.74 -0.14 -12.67
CA LYS A 263 -25.48 0.58 -13.00
C LYS A 263 -24.75 1.16 -11.77
N VAL A 264 -24.82 0.45 -10.65
CA VAL A 264 -23.97 0.73 -9.47
C VAL A 264 -22.49 0.61 -9.86
N ARG A 265 -21.67 1.53 -9.37
CA ARG A 265 -20.24 1.61 -9.72
C ARG A 265 -19.35 0.97 -8.66
N GLY A 266 -19.34 1.53 -7.45
CA GLY A 266 -18.62 0.98 -6.29
C GLY A 266 -19.56 0.31 -5.30
N VAL A 267 -19.35 -0.98 -5.04
CA VAL A 267 -20.01 -1.70 -3.93
C VAL A 267 -19.03 -1.77 -2.76
N TRP A 268 -19.48 -1.33 -1.60
CA TRP A 268 -18.70 -1.27 -0.37
C TRP A 268 -19.34 -2.13 0.72
N PHE A 269 -18.52 -2.83 1.51
CA PHE A 269 -18.96 -3.57 2.69
C PHE A 269 -18.15 -3.11 3.90
N ARG A 270 -18.84 -2.52 4.89
CA ARG A 270 -18.33 -2.33 6.24
C ARG A 270 -18.62 -3.59 7.05
N VAL A 271 -17.63 -4.47 7.09
CA VAL A 271 -17.67 -5.72 7.86
C VAL A 271 -17.16 -5.42 9.26
N ASN A 272 -18.07 -5.45 10.25
CA ASN A 272 -17.72 -5.31 11.66
C ASN A 272 -16.95 -6.55 12.13
N LEU A 273 -16.09 -6.40 13.13
CA LEU A 273 -15.29 -7.48 13.72
C LEU A 273 -16.14 -8.71 14.11
N GLN A 274 -17.38 -8.52 14.57
CA GLN A 274 -18.30 -9.62 14.92
C GLN A 274 -18.83 -10.42 13.71
N HIS A 275 -18.62 -9.93 12.48
CA HIS A 275 -19.05 -10.53 11.21
C HIS A 275 -17.86 -10.86 10.29
N ALA A 276 -16.67 -11.12 10.87
CA ALA A 276 -15.44 -11.38 10.13
C ALA A 276 -15.52 -12.61 9.19
N ASP A 277 -16.48 -13.51 9.40
CA ASP A 277 -16.82 -14.64 8.53
C ASP A 277 -17.31 -14.22 7.13
N TRP A 278 -17.76 -12.97 6.96
CA TRP A 278 -18.13 -12.41 5.66
C TRP A 278 -16.91 -12.09 4.79
N VAL A 279 -15.74 -11.83 5.39
CA VAL A 279 -14.52 -11.36 4.70
C VAL A 279 -14.00 -12.37 3.66
N PRO A 280 -13.87 -13.68 3.95
CA PRO A 280 -13.45 -14.66 2.95
C PRO A 280 -14.43 -14.77 1.78
N VAL A 281 -15.74 -14.65 2.03
CA VAL A 281 -16.78 -14.72 0.98
C VAL A 281 -16.72 -13.49 0.09
N LEU A 282 -16.51 -12.29 0.64
CA LEU A 282 -16.29 -11.07 -0.12
C LEU A 282 -15.00 -11.14 -0.96
N ALA A 283 -13.88 -11.60 -0.38
CA ALA A 283 -12.61 -11.75 -1.09
C ALA A 283 -12.72 -12.74 -2.26
N LYS A 284 -13.32 -13.92 -2.03
CA LYS A 284 -13.67 -14.92 -3.07
C LYS A 284 -14.52 -14.31 -4.20
N ASN A 285 -15.36 -13.33 -3.87
CA ASN A 285 -16.21 -12.60 -4.80
C ASN A 285 -15.60 -11.28 -5.29
N GLY A 286 -14.27 -11.16 -5.31
CA GLY A 286 -13.55 -10.08 -5.99
C GLY A 286 -13.68 -8.71 -5.32
N PHE A 287 -13.98 -8.66 -4.02
CA PHE A 287 -13.79 -7.47 -3.19
C PHE A 287 -12.35 -7.44 -2.67
N VAL A 288 -11.76 -6.24 -2.67
CA VAL A 288 -10.44 -5.99 -2.07
C VAL A 288 -10.59 -5.19 -0.79
N TYR A 289 -9.60 -5.28 0.10
CA TYR A 289 -9.51 -4.35 1.23
C TYR A 289 -9.28 -2.93 0.74
N HIS A 290 -10.00 -1.97 1.32
CA HIS A 290 -9.68 -0.56 1.20
C HIS A 290 -9.01 -0.08 2.48
N HIS A 291 -9.69 -0.12 3.62
CA HIS A 291 -9.13 0.34 4.90
C HIS A 291 -9.73 -0.45 6.07
N ALA A 292 -9.11 -0.36 7.24
CA ALA A 292 -9.62 -0.96 8.46
C ALA A 292 -9.55 0.03 9.64
N ARG A 293 -10.28 -0.29 10.70
CA ARG A 293 -10.08 0.18 12.07
C ARG A 293 -10.30 -1.00 13.01
N GLU A 294 -9.99 -0.85 14.29
CA GLU A 294 -10.13 -1.91 15.32
C GLU A 294 -11.42 -2.74 15.21
N GLN A 295 -12.55 -2.08 14.97
CA GLN A 295 -13.88 -2.69 15.01
C GLN A 295 -14.45 -3.04 13.62
N PHE A 296 -13.78 -2.72 12.50
CA PHE A 296 -14.28 -3.06 11.17
C PHE A 296 -13.20 -3.06 10.06
N VAL A 297 -13.43 -3.86 9.03
CA VAL A 297 -12.76 -3.71 7.73
C VAL A 297 -13.74 -3.18 6.67
N MET A 298 -13.27 -2.24 5.85
CA MET A 298 -13.96 -1.75 4.66
C MET A 298 -13.42 -2.49 3.44
N MET A 299 -14.28 -3.27 2.80
CA MET A 299 -14.00 -3.95 1.53
C MET A 299 -14.73 -3.26 0.38
N VAL A 300 -14.15 -3.24 -0.82
CA VAL A 300 -14.71 -2.58 -1.99
C VAL A 300 -14.58 -3.43 -3.25
N ARG A 301 -15.58 -3.35 -4.13
CA ARG A 301 -15.55 -3.90 -5.50
C ARG A 301 -16.09 -2.88 -6.49
N TRP A 302 -15.33 -2.64 -7.55
CA TRP A 302 -15.81 -1.94 -8.74
C TRP A 302 -16.59 -2.93 -9.63
N LEU A 303 -17.81 -2.57 -10.04
CA LEU A 303 -18.64 -3.36 -10.95
C LEU A 303 -18.46 -3.03 -12.45
N PRO A 304 -18.22 -1.78 -12.86
CA PRO A 304 -18.02 -1.44 -14.27
C PRO A 304 -16.78 -2.12 -14.86
N ILE A 305 -16.96 -2.80 -15.98
CA ILE A 305 -15.91 -3.53 -16.71
C ILE A 305 -15.37 -2.77 -17.94
N ASN A 306 -16.03 -1.67 -18.32
CA ASN A 306 -15.74 -0.89 -19.53
C ASN A 306 -15.09 0.49 -19.22
N GLU A 307 -14.76 0.76 -17.97
CA GLU A 307 -14.12 1.99 -17.51
C GLU A 307 -13.11 1.68 -16.39
N PRO A 308 -12.04 2.50 -16.21
CA PRO A 308 -11.09 2.29 -15.12
C PRO A 308 -11.75 2.36 -13.75
N ASN A 309 -11.17 1.67 -12.77
CA ASN A 309 -11.60 1.75 -11.38
C ASN A 309 -11.22 3.11 -10.78
N ASN A 310 -12.23 3.96 -10.59
CA ASN A 310 -12.07 5.32 -10.06
C ASN A 310 -12.27 5.41 -8.54
N VAL A 311 -12.28 4.27 -7.82
CA VAL A 311 -12.24 4.27 -6.35
C VAL A 311 -10.88 4.81 -5.89
N PRO A 312 -10.83 5.86 -5.04
CA PRO A 312 -9.58 6.36 -4.48
C PRO A 312 -8.83 5.27 -3.72
N ARG A 313 -7.49 5.35 -3.70
CA ARG A 313 -6.68 4.50 -2.81
C ARG A 313 -6.85 4.94 -1.35
N TYR A 314 -6.50 4.05 -0.44
CA TYR A 314 -6.62 4.28 1.00
C TYR A 314 -5.69 5.39 1.53
N ALA A 315 -6.05 5.93 2.69
CA ALA A 315 -5.23 6.91 3.39
C ALA A 315 -3.90 6.26 3.83
N HIS A 316 -2.80 6.76 3.28
CA HIS A 316 -1.44 6.23 3.42
C HIS A 316 -0.47 7.32 3.95
N ASN A 317 -1.02 8.30 4.67
CA ASN A 317 -0.27 9.34 5.36
C ASN A 317 -0.59 9.22 6.86
N VAL A 318 0.45 9.12 7.68
CA VAL A 318 0.38 9.41 9.11
C VAL A 318 0.61 10.91 9.27
N VAL A 319 -0.11 11.56 10.19
CA VAL A 319 0.00 12.99 10.44
C VAL A 319 0.44 13.21 11.89
N GLY A 320 1.50 14.00 12.07
CA GLY A 320 2.00 14.41 13.38
C GLY A 320 2.24 15.91 13.46
N VAL A 321 2.43 16.41 14.67
CA VAL A 321 2.67 17.82 14.97
C VAL A 321 3.88 17.99 15.89
N GLY A 322 4.62 19.07 15.71
CA GLY A 322 5.65 19.55 16.63
C GLY A 322 5.33 20.98 17.06
N ALA A 323 5.12 21.20 18.35
CA ALA A 323 4.71 22.49 18.89
C ALA A 323 5.93 23.39 19.18
N PHE A 324 6.03 24.46 18.40
CA PHE A 324 7.02 25.53 18.57
C PHE A 324 6.47 26.55 19.58
N VAL A 325 6.50 26.21 20.87
CA VAL A 325 5.92 27.04 21.95
C VAL A 325 6.93 28.09 22.39
N VAL A 326 6.69 29.36 22.06
CA VAL A 326 7.66 30.45 22.25
C VAL A 326 7.08 31.58 23.10
N THR A 327 7.83 32.01 24.11
CA THR A 327 7.52 33.20 24.93
C THR A 327 7.92 34.48 24.20
N ASP A 328 7.32 35.62 24.58
CA ASP A 328 7.72 36.92 24.02
C ASP A 328 9.19 37.31 24.37
N ASP A 329 9.85 36.59 25.30
CA ASP A 329 11.27 36.68 25.64
C ASP A 329 12.20 35.79 24.76
N ASN A 330 11.65 35.13 23.72
CA ASN A 330 12.33 34.11 22.90
C ASN A 330 12.87 32.89 23.68
N ASP A 331 12.17 32.47 24.74
CA ASP A 331 12.33 31.12 25.31
C ASP A 331 11.44 30.14 24.54
N LEU A 332 12.02 29.04 24.08
CA LEU A 332 11.35 27.91 23.44
C LEU A 332 11.15 26.80 24.48
N LEU A 333 9.95 26.23 24.55
CA LEU A 333 9.69 25.02 25.33
C LEU A 333 10.29 23.82 24.61
N VAL A 334 11.19 23.09 25.28
CA VAL A 334 11.87 21.92 24.71
C VAL A 334 11.71 20.70 25.62
N VAL A 335 11.68 19.52 25.02
CA VAL A 335 11.50 18.23 25.70
C VAL A 335 12.55 17.21 25.26
N ARG A 336 12.81 16.23 26.13
CA ARG A 336 13.70 15.10 25.88
C ARG A 336 12.99 13.80 26.23
N GLU A 337 12.80 12.94 25.24
CA GLU A 337 12.17 11.63 25.39
C GLU A 337 12.94 10.73 26.37
N ARG A 338 12.21 9.90 27.11
CA ARG A 338 12.77 8.99 28.12
C ARG A 338 13.42 7.73 27.55
N PHE A 339 12.93 7.24 26.41
CA PHE A 339 13.32 5.94 25.84
C PHE A 339 14.24 6.05 24.61
N TYR A 340 14.64 7.26 24.21
CA TYR A 340 15.54 7.46 23.09
C TYR A 340 17.01 7.18 23.46
N LYS A 341 17.75 6.48 22.60
CA LYS A 341 19.10 5.95 22.89
C LYS A 341 20.19 7.01 23.12
N HIS A 342 19.93 8.25 22.71
CA HIS A 342 20.85 9.38 22.81
C HIS A 342 20.09 10.59 23.38
N PRO A 343 20.68 11.35 24.33
CA PRO A 343 20.07 12.60 24.77
C PRO A 343 19.88 13.53 23.58
N HIS A 344 18.64 13.94 23.31
CA HIS A 344 18.32 14.94 22.31
C HIS A 344 17.21 15.87 22.83
N TRP A 345 17.27 17.14 22.44
CA TRP A 345 16.18 18.09 22.68
C TRP A 345 15.34 18.19 21.41
N LYS A 346 14.02 18.05 21.55
CA LYS A 346 13.02 18.22 20.50
C LYS A 346 11.94 19.20 20.93
N LEU A 347 11.04 19.51 20.00
CA LEU A 347 9.75 20.12 20.30
C LEU A 347 8.82 19.07 20.95
N PRO A 348 7.97 19.43 21.93
CA PRO A 348 6.84 18.59 22.33
C PRO A 348 5.91 18.34 21.14
N GLY A 349 5.31 17.16 21.05
CA GLY A 349 4.46 16.78 19.93
C GLY A 349 4.44 15.30 19.58
N GLY A 350 3.27 14.86 19.12
CA GLY A 350 2.94 13.49 18.76
C GLY A 350 2.04 13.42 17.51
N TYR A 351 1.02 12.56 17.55
CA TYR A 351 0.13 12.30 16.40
C TYR A 351 -1.13 13.17 16.44
N VAL A 352 -1.67 13.47 15.26
CA VAL A 352 -2.96 14.17 15.13
C VAL A 352 -4.08 13.14 15.15
N GLU A 353 -4.98 13.27 16.12
CA GLU A 353 -6.05 12.30 16.34
C GLU A 353 -7.19 12.40 15.33
N LEU A 354 -8.02 11.34 15.27
CA LEU A 354 -9.07 11.24 14.27
C LEU A 354 -10.15 12.33 14.43
N GLY A 355 -10.04 13.39 13.61
CA GLY A 355 -10.97 14.51 13.57
C GLY A 355 -10.46 15.76 14.29
N GLU A 356 -9.22 15.73 14.77
CA GLU A 356 -8.53 16.83 15.44
C GLU A 356 -7.89 17.79 14.42
N ASN A 357 -7.88 19.11 14.68
CA ASN A 357 -7.14 20.07 13.86
C ASN A 357 -5.66 20.16 14.30
N LEU A 358 -4.76 20.52 13.38
CA LEU A 358 -3.31 20.61 13.66
C LEU A 358 -2.96 21.51 14.87
N GLY A 359 -3.72 22.59 15.06
CA GLY A 359 -3.54 23.50 16.19
C GLY A 359 -4.07 22.96 17.52
N GLU A 360 -5.12 22.14 17.48
CA GLU A 360 -5.70 21.50 18.67
C GLU A 360 -4.78 20.36 19.14
N ALA A 361 -4.32 19.52 18.21
CA ALA A 361 -3.31 18.49 18.46
C ALA A 361 -2.06 19.07 19.12
N ALA A 362 -1.50 20.14 18.55
CA ALA A 362 -0.29 20.76 19.10
C ALA A 362 -0.50 21.33 20.52
N VAL A 363 -1.69 21.89 20.82
CA VAL A 363 -2.02 22.37 22.17
C VAL A 363 -2.23 21.20 23.14
N ARG A 364 -2.89 20.12 22.71
CA ARG A 364 -3.09 18.90 23.50
C ARG A 364 -1.76 18.25 23.85
N GLU A 365 -0.92 17.95 22.86
CA GLU A 365 0.38 17.28 23.06
C GLU A 365 1.29 18.06 24.02
N VAL A 366 1.35 19.40 23.92
CA VAL A 366 2.10 20.24 24.86
C VAL A 366 1.55 20.10 26.28
N LYS A 367 0.24 20.16 26.44
CA LYS A 367 -0.42 20.04 27.75
C LYS A 367 -0.21 18.66 28.38
N GLU A 368 -0.26 17.60 27.57
CA GLU A 368 -0.06 16.21 27.99
C GLU A 368 1.42 15.93 28.34
N GLU A 369 2.37 16.36 27.50
CA GLU A 369 3.81 16.19 27.74
C GLU A 369 4.35 17.09 28.88
N THR A 370 3.92 18.35 28.98
CA THR A 370 4.62 19.37 29.79
C THR A 370 3.76 20.06 30.84
N GLY A 371 2.44 19.90 30.80
CA GLY A 371 1.49 20.64 31.65
C GLY A 371 1.33 22.13 31.31
N VAL A 372 2.01 22.65 30.27
CA VAL A 372 1.93 24.06 29.87
C VAL A 372 0.65 24.29 29.05
N GLU A 373 -0.21 25.18 29.51
CA GLU A 373 -1.32 25.72 28.71
C GLU A 373 -0.77 26.66 27.63
N ALA A 374 -1.23 26.51 26.39
CA ALA A 374 -0.82 27.30 25.23
C ALA A 374 -1.98 27.52 24.24
N GLN A 375 -1.82 28.49 23.33
CA GLN A 375 -2.80 28.81 22.29
C GLN A 375 -2.15 28.79 20.89
N PHE A 376 -2.90 28.36 19.88
CA PHE A 376 -2.47 28.42 18.48
C PHE A 376 -2.17 29.86 18.04
N VAL A 377 -1.08 30.03 17.29
CA VAL A 377 -0.74 31.28 16.61
C VAL A 377 -0.60 31.06 15.10
N SER A 378 0.17 30.04 14.68
CA SER A 378 0.45 29.85 13.24
C SER A 378 1.00 28.46 12.89
N LEU A 379 0.92 28.04 11.62
CA LEU A 379 1.82 27.02 11.08
C LEU A 379 3.13 27.67 10.59
N VAL A 380 4.26 27.05 10.90
CA VAL A 380 5.61 27.53 10.52
C VAL A 380 6.13 26.82 9.28
N ALA A 381 6.06 25.48 9.29
CA ALA A 381 6.62 24.61 8.27
C ALA A 381 5.95 23.24 8.32
N PHE A 382 6.24 22.38 7.35
CA PHE A 382 5.97 20.94 7.46
C PHE A 382 7.06 20.12 6.78
N ARG A 383 7.21 18.87 7.20
CA ARG A 383 8.11 17.86 6.65
C ARG A 383 7.27 16.72 6.06
N HIS A 384 7.72 16.19 4.93
CA HIS A 384 7.19 14.97 4.32
C HIS A 384 8.31 13.93 4.20
N VAL A 385 8.07 12.70 4.66
CA VAL A 385 8.95 11.55 4.46
C VAL A 385 8.13 10.38 3.92
N HIS A 386 8.74 9.55 3.06
CA HIS A 386 8.15 8.31 2.53
C HIS A 386 8.80 7.07 3.15
N GLY A 387 8.10 5.94 3.14
CA GLY A 387 8.64 4.68 3.67
C GLY A 387 8.79 4.67 5.20
N SER A 388 7.92 5.42 5.89
CA SER A 388 7.88 5.50 7.35
C SER A 388 7.11 4.28 7.93
N ALA A 389 6.55 4.42 9.13
CA ALA A 389 5.71 3.42 9.78
C ALA A 389 4.69 2.81 8.79
N PHE A 390 4.61 1.47 8.75
CA PHE A 390 3.73 0.70 7.86
C PHE A 390 3.93 0.97 6.35
N ASN A 391 5.09 1.48 5.93
CA ASN A 391 5.39 1.96 4.58
C ASN A 391 4.49 3.14 4.13
N CYS A 392 3.87 3.84 5.08
CA CYS A 392 3.14 5.08 4.81
C CYS A 392 4.10 6.26 4.58
N SER A 393 3.53 7.34 4.05
CA SER A 393 4.11 8.67 4.21
C SER A 393 3.91 9.18 5.64
N ASP A 394 4.83 10.03 6.09
CA ASP A 394 4.79 10.77 7.35
C ASP A 394 4.76 12.27 7.03
N LEU A 395 3.70 12.95 7.49
CA LEU A 395 3.48 14.39 7.34
C LEU A 395 3.54 15.05 8.71
N TYR A 396 4.60 15.80 8.97
CA TYR A 396 4.89 16.38 10.29
C TYR A 396 4.86 17.91 10.24
N PHE A 397 3.87 18.51 10.91
CA PHE A 397 3.59 19.94 10.86
C PHE A 397 4.18 20.68 12.06
N ILE A 398 4.85 21.81 11.83
CA ILE A 398 5.41 22.65 12.89
C ILE A 398 4.44 23.77 13.20
N VAL A 399 3.98 23.81 14.45
CA VAL A 399 2.88 24.68 14.91
C VAL A 399 3.42 25.67 15.93
N HIS A 400 3.45 26.96 15.59
CA HIS A 400 3.77 28.01 16.54
C HIS A 400 2.59 28.22 17.50
N LEU A 401 2.88 28.04 18.79
CA LEU A 401 1.96 28.33 19.89
C LEU A 401 2.55 29.45 20.77
N ARG A 402 1.69 30.30 21.34
CA ARG A 402 2.06 31.17 22.46
C ARG A 402 1.64 30.49 23.77
N PRO A 403 2.54 30.34 24.76
CA PRO A 403 2.15 29.83 26.07
C PRO A 403 1.30 30.84 26.83
N THR A 404 0.27 30.37 27.54
CA THR A 404 -0.54 31.17 28.47
C THR A 404 -0.12 30.96 29.93
N THR A 405 0.74 29.96 30.19
CA THR A 405 1.36 29.64 31.48
C THR A 405 2.86 29.36 31.29
N ARG A 406 3.68 29.45 32.34
CA ARG A 406 5.14 29.16 32.27
C ARG A 406 5.60 28.06 33.23
N GLU A 407 4.71 27.54 34.08
CA GLU A 407 4.99 26.43 35.00
C GLU A 407 5.00 25.09 34.25
N ILE A 408 6.04 24.29 34.44
CA ILE A 408 6.21 22.99 33.76
C ILE A 408 5.88 21.86 34.75
N THR A 409 4.85 21.08 34.41
CA THR A 409 4.49 19.83 35.11
C THR A 409 4.75 18.65 34.18
N MET A 410 6.03 18.34 33.97
CA MET A 410 6.51 17.35 33.00
C MET A 410 5.92 15.94 33.21
N CYS A 411 5.46 15.32 32.13
CA CYS A 411 5.04 13.93 32.06
C CYS A 411 6.22 12.97 32.32
N LYS A 412 6.25 12.38 33.53
CA LYS A 412 7.36 11.51 33.97
C LYS A 412 7.33 10.11 33.35
N THR A 413 6.26 9.72 32.65
CA THR A 413 6.18 8.45 31.92
C THR A 413 6.90 8.53 30.57
N GLU A 414 6.64 9.58 29.78
CA GLU A 414 7.26 9.74 28.45
C GLU A 414 8.59 10.50 28.44
N LEU A 415 8.78 11.48 29.34
CA LEU A 415 9.93 12.41 29.27
C LEU A 415 11.00 12.18 30.33
N ALA A 416 12.24 12.47 29.94
CA ALA A 416 13.43 12.55 30.80
C ALA A 416 13.99 13.98 30.89
N GLY A 417 13.28 14.98 30.39
CA GLY A 417 13.59 16.40 30.54
C GLY A 417 12.56 17.28 29.84
N CYS A 418 12.26 18.43 30.43
CA CYS A 418 11.46 19.50 29.83
C CYS A 418 11.90 20.83 30.44
N GLU A 419 12.22 21.82 29.62
CA GLU A 419 12.74 23.13 30.07
C GLU A 419 12.42 24.25 29.08
N TRP A 420 12.56 25.49 29.56
CA TRP A 420 12.57 26.70 28.73
C TRP A 420 14.01 26.99 28.29
N MET A 421 14.33 26.80 27.01
CA MET A 421 15.65 27.03 26.44
C MET A 421 15.64 28.28 25.56
N LYS A 422 16.70 29.11 25.58
CA LYS A 422 16.75 30.27 24.67
C LYS A 422 16.80 29.81 23.22
N LEU A 423 16.00 30.42 22.36
CA LEU A 423 15.89 30.03 20.94
C LEU A 423 17.25 30.07 20.20
N GLU A 424 18.08 31.06 20.53
CA GLU A 424 19.45 31.17 20.03
C GLU A 424 20.41 30.08 20.53
N GLU A 425 20.13 29.49 21.68
CA GLU A 425 20.88 28.37 22.25
C GLU A 425 20.44 27.08 21.57
N TYR A 426 19.12 26.85 21.45
CA TYR A 426 18.53 25.68 20.79
C TYR A 426 19.06 25.46 19.37
N ILE A 427 19.15 26.54 18.57
CA ILE A 427 19.72 26.50 17.21
C ILE A 427 21.19 26.05 17.21
N LYS A 428 21.96 26.42 18.24
CA LYS A 428 23.40 26.11 18.38
C LYS A 428 23.67 24.82 19.16
N HIS A 429 22.66 24.24 19.80
CA HIS A 429 22.83 23.17 20.78
C HIS A 429 23.26 21.83 20.13
N PRO A 430 24.29 21.15 20.64
CA PRO A 430 24.86 19.96 19.99
C PRO A 430 23.92 18.74 20.00
N HIS A 431 22.95 18.70 20.92
CA HIS A 431 21.95 17.64 21.01
C HIS A 431 20.58 18.02 20.39
N VAL A 432 20.51 19.06 19.55
CA VAL A 432 19.33 19.35 18.71
C VAL A 432 19.64 18.90 17.29
N ASN A 433 18.71 18.19 16.64
CA ASN A 433 18.90 17.70 15.27
C ASN A 433 18.81 18.85 14.25
N GLU A 434 19.49 18.71 13.10
CA GLU A 434 19.54 19.77 12.08
C GLU A 434 18.16 20.13 11.50
N THR A 435 17.21 19.19 11.46
CA THR A 435 15.84 19.47 11.03
C THR A 435 15.11 20.42 12.00
N ASN A 436 15.28 20.21 13.31
CA ASN A 436 14.73 21.07 14.36
C ASN A 436 15.40 22.45 14.40
N LYS A 437 16.71 22.53 14.12
CA LYS A 437 17.42 23.81 13.92
C LYS A 437 16.87 24.57 12.72
N PHE A 438 16.70 23.89 11.58
CA PHE A 438 16.10 24.46 10.38
C PHE A 438 14.67 24.97 10.64
N PHE A 439 13.84 24.25 11.40
CA PHE A 439 12.51 24.75 11.78
C PHE A 439 12.58 26.02 12.65
N ALA A 440 13.54 26.10 13.58
CA ALA A 440 13.77 27.29 14.39
C ALA A 440 14.26 28.50 13.57
N GLU A 441 15.11 28.28 12.56
CA GLU A 441 15.49 29.31 11.59
C GLU A 441 14.28 29.81 10.77
N ARG A 442 13.47 28.89 10.23
CA ARG A 442 12.26 29.26 9.46
C ARG A 442 11.25 30.01 10.34
N PHE A 443 11.10 29.64 11.61
CA PHE A 443 10.30 30.41 12.57
C PHE A 443 10.81 31.85 12.70
N MET A 444 12.12 32.04 12.92
CA MET A 444 12.72 33.38 13.04
C MET A 444 12.52 34.21 11.75
N GLU A 445 12.68 33.58 10.59
CA GLU A 445 12.43 34.20 9.28
C GLU A 445 10.96 34.62 9.10
N CYS A 446 9.99 33.79 9.52
CA CYS A 446 8.58 34.14 9.53
C CYS A 446 8.27 35.32 10.45
N GLN A 447 8.83 35.35 11.68
CA GLN A 447 8.65 36.48 12.60
C GLN A 447 9.25 37.78 12.04
N MET A 448 10.48 37.73 11.52
CA MET A 448 11.17 38.90 10.96
C MET A 448 10.42 39.52 9.77
N ASN A 449 9.74 38.71 8.96
CA ASN A 449 9.01 39.16 7.78
C ASN A 449 7.50 39.40 8.03
N GLY A 450 7.00 39.21 9.24
CA GLY A 450 5.57 39.38 9.55
C GLY A 450 4.65 38.37 8.85
N VAL A 451 5.16 37.18 8.55
CA VAL A 451 4.47 36.11 7.81
C VAL A 451 3.88 35.09 8.81
N GLN A 452 2.58 34.83 8.71
CA GLN A 452 1.87 33.87 9.56
C GLN A 452 0.89 33.06 8.70
N VAL A 453 0.99 31.73 8.73
CA VAL A 453 -0.11 30.87 8.27
C VAL A 453 -1.18 30.84 9.36
N GLU A 454 -2.23 31.64 9.20
CA GLU A 454 -3.37 31.71 10.12
C GLU A 454 -4.35 30.56 9.82
N ALA A 455 -5.18 30.19 10.80
CA ALA A 455 -6.20 29.15 10.68
C ALA A 455 -7.60 29.76 10.79
N THR A 456 -8.42 29.61 9.75
CA THR A 456 -9.75 30.23 9.66
C THR A 456 -10.82 29.18 9.45
N THR A 457 -11.77 29.09 10.38
CA THR A 457 -12.94 28.21 10.27
C THR A 457 -13.98 28.83 9.34
N ILE A 458 -14.40 28.09 8.31
CA ILE A 458 -15.36 28.54 7.29
C ILE A 458 -16.42 27.46 7.09
N PHE A 459 -17.70 27.82 7.13
CA PHE A 459 -18.79 26.89 6.79
C PHE A 459 -18.78 26.58 5.28
N HIS A 460 -18.71 25.31 4.90
CA HIS A 460 -18.70 24.88 3.50
C HIS A 460 -20.05 24.26 3.07
N PRO A 461 -20.91 24.98 2.32
CA PRO A 461 -22.29 24.57 2.06
C PRO A 461 -22.43 23.17 1.46
N SER A 462 -21.62 22.81 0.46
CA SER A 462 -21.71 21.51 -0.24
C SER A 462 -21.27 20.30 0.60
N PHE A 463 -20.70 20.52 1.78
CA PHE A 463 -20.33 19.47 2.74
C PHE A 463 -21.16 19.55 4.04
N ASN A 464 -22.02 20.57 4.17
CA ASN A 464 -22.86 20.89 5.31
C ASN A 464 -22.13 20.76 6.66
N ARG A 465 -20.96 21.40 6.75
CA ARG A 465 -20.05 21.41 7.89
C ARG A 465 -19.07 22.57 7.79
N ASP A 466 -18.43 22.88 8.90
CA ASP A 466 -17.27 23.75 8.93
C ASP A 466 -16.01 23.05 8.41
N ILE A 467 -15.08 23.83 7.84
CA ILE A 467 -13.74 23.42 7.45
C ILE A 467 -12.72 24.42 7.99
N THR A 468 -11.55 23.94 8.39
CA THR A 468 -10.42 24.79 8.80
C THR A 468 -9.54 25.06 7.57
N VAL A 469 -9.42 26.32 7.16
CA VAL A 469 -8.54 26.75 6.07
C VAL A 469 -7.28 27.37 6.67
N TYR A 470 -6.13 26.82 6.29
CA TYR A 470 -4.83 27.38 6.65
C TYR A 470 -4.33 28.28 5.52
N SER A 471 -4.08 29.56 5.80
CA SER A 471 -3.78 30.58 4.78
C SER A 471 -2.68 31.54 5.22
N ILE A 472 -1.78 31.89 4.30
CA ILE A 472 -0.71 32.86 4.54
C ILE A 472 -1.32 34.27 4.67
N ASN A 473 -1.22 34.85 5.86
CA ASN A 473 -1.32 36.28 6.10
C ASN A 473 0.10 36.87 6.15
N SER A 474 0.28 38.06 5.57
CA SER A 474 1.58 38.73 5.47
C SER A 474 1.40 40.21 5.76
N LYS A 475 1.86 40.64 6.94
CA LYS A 475 1.74 42.03 7.41
C LYS A 475 2.99 42.80 6.96
N ILE A 476 2.91 43.44 5.80
CA ILE A 476 3.98 44.26 5.22
C ILE A 476 4.35 45.37 6.23
N PRO A 477 5.61 45.45 6.69
CA PRO A 477 6.01 46.48 7.65
C PRO A 477 5.69 47.89 7.16
N GLY A 478 4.91 48.64 7.95
CA GLY A 478 4.51 50.02 7.64
C GLY A 478 3.13 50.19 6.99
N GLN A 479 2.43 49.12 6.59
CA GLN A 479 1.02 49.22 6.21
C GLN A 479 0.09 49.15 7.43
N GLN A 480 -0.98 49.95 7.43
CA GLN A 480 -2.10 49.78 8.35
C GLN A 480 -3.10 48.77 7.79
N TYR A 481 -3.51 47.82 8.62
CA TYR A 481 -4.51 46.80 8.29
C TYR A 481 -5.74 47.00 9.18
N ASN A 482 -6.93 46.93 8.58
CA ASN A 482 -8.21 46.87 9.29
C ASN A 482 -8.67 45.41 9.45
N GLU A 483 -9.65 45.21 10.33
CA GLU A 483 -10.09 43.90 10.85
C GLU A 483 -10.54 42.87 9.79
N ASN A 484 -10.86 43.32 8.57
CA ASN A 484 -11.35 42.48 7.46
C ASN A 484 -10.32 42.23 6.34
N GLY A 485 -9.06 42.62 6.52
CA GLY A 485 -7.99 42.33 5.57
C GLY A 485 -7.84 43.31 4.38
N VAL A 486 -6.86 43.01 3.54
CA VAL A 486 -6.25 43.94 2.56
C VAL A 486 -7.26 44.57 1.60
N LYS A 487 -7.34 45.91 1.62
CA LYS A 487 -7.86 46.68 0.50
C LYS A 487 -6.86 46.61 -0.65
N PHE A 488 -7.17 45.86 -1.72
CA PHE A 488 -6.53 46.13 -3.00
C PHE A 488 -6.87 47.57 -3.40
N CYS A 489 -5.86 48.37 -3.74
CA CYS A 489 -6.06 49.80 -3.98
C CYS A 489 -6.57 50.03 -5.40
N ASP A 490 -7.89 50.21 -5.53
CA ASP A 490 -8.53 50.54 -6.81
C ASP A 490 -8.05 51.91 -7.35
N GLN A 491 -7.22 51.83 -8.39
CA GLN A 491 -6.96 52.84 -9.41
C GLN A 491 -6.21 54.13 -9.00
N ASN A 492 -5.44 54.65 -9.96
CA ASN A 492 -4.74 55.96 -9.97
C ASN A 492 -3.48 56.10 -9.09
N CYS A 493 -2.35 55.53 -9.55
CA CYS A 493 -1.01 55.94 -9.10
C CYS A 493 0.10 55.84 -10.18
N ILE A 494 -0.18 56.21 -11.44
CA ILE A 494 0.86 56.52 -12.44
C ILE A 494 0.52 57.81 -13.20
N LYS A 495 0.62 58.94 -12.49
CA LYS A 495 0.88 60.31 -12.97
C LYS A 495 1.62 61.02 -11.84
N SER A 496 2.68 61.81 -12.06
CA SER A 496 3.31 62.24 -13.31
C SER A 496 4.77 62.71 -13.07
N GLU A 497 5.41 63.21 -14.14
CA GLU A 497 6.64 64.03 -14.18
C GLU A 497 7.97 63.24 -14.41
N ASP A 498 8.91 63.67 -15.28
CA ASP A 498 8.96 64.94 -16.02
C ASP A 498 9.69 64.96 -17.40
N LYS A 499 9.30 65.95 -18.21
CA LYS A 499 9.93 66.63 -19.38
C LYS A 499 11.02 65.99 -20.27
N GLN A 500 10.63 65.88 -21.56
CA GLN A 500 11.29 66.47 -22.76
C GLN A 500 12.78 66.21 -23.10
N SER A 501 13.02 65.61 -24.28
CA SER A 501 13.90 66.22 -25.31
C SER A 501 13.56 65.72 -26.74
N HIS A 502 13.90 66.54 -27.75
CA HIS A 502 13.54 66.44 -29.18
C HIS A 502 13.96 65.15 -29.92
N GLY A 503 13.24 64.76 -30.99
CA GLY A 503 13.70 63.68 -31.88
C GLY A 503 12.76 63.16 -32.99
N GLU A 504 12.17 64.02 -33.82
CA GLU A 504 11.56 63.61 -35.11
C GLU A 504 12.45 64.06 -36.30
N PRO A 505 12.34 63.48 -37.51
CA PRO A 505 11.84 62.15 -37.89
C PRO A 505 12.81 61.39 -38.84
N LYS A 506 12.46 60.16 -39.28
CA LYS A 506 12.43 59.76 -40.72
C LYS A 506 12.09 58.28 -40.98
N LEU A 507 11.22 58.11 -42.00
CA LEU A 507 11.00 56.93 -42.87
C LEU A 507 10.75 55.58 -42.17
#